data_AF-A0A286AWZ1-F1
#
_entry.id   AF-A0A286AWZ1-F1
#
_cell.length_a   1.000
_cell.length_b   1.000
_cell.length_c   1.000
_cell.angle_alpha   90.00
_cell.angle_beta   90.00
_cell.angle_gamma   90.00
#
_symmetry.space_group_name_H-M   'P 1'
#
loop_
_entity.id
_entity.type
_entity.pdbx_description
1 polymer ?
#
loop_
_entity_poly.entity_id
_entity_poly.type
_entity_poly.pdbx_seq_one_letter_code
_entity_poly.pdbx_strand_id
1 'polypeptide(L)'
;MTKRFRILVAVSVACLAILAAAVAWRLTAGSDAQARMADAAPSLEIRWHGGGIVLQGAVQDVATQHALAEGAAARLGGESDQVTDWLDITPAALPVADAASLARLILLGQEGWHLQRRPTEGWLAVQSLTDERSAQANALLQAAFGPGVAMRLVLLP
;
A
#
# COMPACT_ATOMS: atom_id res chain seq x y z
N MET A 1 -24.81 40.38 38.12
CA MET A 1 -24.10 39.77 36.97
C MET A 1 -23.87 38.27 37.24
N THR A 2 -24.77 37.34 36.90
CA THR A 2 -24.55 35.94 37.36
C THR A 2 -25.17 34.79 36.56
N LYS A 3 -26.14 34.99 35.66
CA LYS A 3 -26.83 33.86 34.99
C LYS A 3 -26.40 33.62 33.53
N ARG A 4 -26.20 34.69 32.76
CA ARG A 4 -25.89 34.59 31.31
C ARG A 4 -24.45 34.15 31.02
N PHE A 5 -23.48 34.56 31.84
CA PHE A 5 -22.08 34.15 31.70
C PHE A 5 -21.85 32.65 32.01
N ARG A 6 -22.60 32.07 32.96
CA ARG A 6 -22.47 30.65 33.32
C ARG A 6 -22.95 29.72 32.21
N ILE A 7 -23.96 30.13 31.44
CA ILE A 7 -24.50 29.36 30.31
C ILE A 7 -23.50 29.34 29.15
N LEU A 8 -22.88 30.50 28.83
CA LEU A 8 -21.88 30.58 27.77
C LEU A 8 -20.65 29.71 28.07
N VAL A 9 -20.13 29.74 29.30
CA VAL A 9 -19.00 28.89 29.69
C VAL A 9 -19.37 27.40 29.67
N ALA A 10 -20.57 27.03 30.11
CA ALA A 10 -21.02 25.64 30.08
C ALA A 10 -21.17 25.08 28.65
N VAL A 11 -21.67 25.90 27.71
CA VAL A 11 -21.79 25.51 26.29
C VAL A 11 -20.41 25.35 25.63
N SER A 12 -19.44 26.22 25.94
CA SER A 12 -18.08 26.11 25.41
C SER A 12 -17.36 24.85 25.90
N VAL A 13 -17.51 24.48 27.18
CA VAL A 13 -16.92 23.26 27.74
C VAL A 13 -17.57 22.00 27.16
N ALA A 14 -18.90 22.01 26.97
CA ALA A 14 -19.61 20.89 26.36
C ALA A 14 -19.21 20.68 24.89
N CYS A 15 -19.07 21.75 24.09
CA CYS A 15 -18.59 21.64 22.71
C CYS A 15 -17.15 21.10 22.61
N LEU A 16 -16.26 21.49 23.54
CA LEU A 16 -14.88 20.98 23.57
C LEU A 16 -14.83 19.48 23.90
N ALA A 17 -15.68 19.01 24.83
CA ALA A 17 -15.73 17.60 25.22
C ALA A 17 -16.23 16.69 24.07
N ILE A 18 -17.19 17.17 23.28
CA ILE A 18 -17.73 16.43 22.12
C ILE A 18 -16.68 16.33 21.01
N LEU A 19 -15.92 17.40 20.75
CA LEU A 19 -14.82 17.41 19.79
C LEU A 19 -13.67 16.46 20.21
N ALA A 20 -13.31 16.46 21.50
CA ALA A 20 -12.27 15.56 22.02
C ALA A 20 -12.66 14.08 21.91
N ALA A 21 -13.92 13.74 22.20
CA ALA A 21 -14.43 12.38 22.08
C ALA A 21 -14.47 11.89 20.62
N ALA A 22 -14.81 12.76 19.66
CA ALA A 22 -14.83 12.42 18.23
C ALA A 22 -13.41 12.18 17.67
N VAL A 23 -12.40 12.92 18.14
CA VAL A 23 -11.00 12.73 17.74
C VAL A 23 -10.42 11.46 18.37
N ALA A 24 -10.70 11.19 19.64
CA ALA A 24 -10.28 9.96 20.31
C ALA A 24 -10.87 8.70 19.66
N TRP A 25 -12.14 8.75 19.24
CA TRP A 25 -12.79 7.63 18.53
C TRP A 25 -12.19 7.38 17.15
N ARG A 26 -11.83 8.43 16.40
CA ARG A 26 -11.16 8.29 15.09
C ARG A 26 -9.73 7.74 15.21
N LEU A 27 -9.00 8.14 16.25
CA LEU A 27 -7.64 7.65 16.49
C LEU A 27 -7.63 6.18 16.92
N THR A 28 -8.54 5.76 17.81
CA THR A 28 -8.68 4.35 18.23
C THR A 28 -9.20 3.44 17.11
N ALA A 29 -10.22 3.87 16.35
CA ALA A 29 -10.73 3.06 15.24
C ALA A 29 -9.71 2.94 14.09
N GLY A 30 -8.92 3.99 13.86
CA GLY A 30 -7.80 3.97 12.92
C GLY A 30 -6.67 3.05 13.40
N SER A 31 -6.29 3.11 14.68
CA SER A 31 -5.20 2.28 15.22
C SER A 31 -5.53 0.80 15.25
N ASP A 32 -6.76 0.42 15.60
CA ASP A 32 -7.15 -0.99 15.69
C ASP A 32 -7.34 -1.63 14.31
N ALA A 33 -7.83 -0.86 13.33
CA ALA A 33 -7.85 -1.29 11.94
C ALA A 33 -6.43 -1.46 11.39
N GLN A 34 -5.55 -0.47 11.62
CA GLN A 34 -4.15 -0.53 11.19
C GLN A 34 -3.35 -1.64 11.90
N ALA A 35 -3.64 -1.91 13.18
CA ALA A 35 -2.99 -2.96 13.98
C ALA A 35 -3.49 -4.36 13.61
N ARG A 36 -4.80 -4.57 13.37
CA ARG A 36 -5.30 -5.83 12.81
C ARG A 36 -4.86 -6.04 11.37
N MET A 37 -4.60 -4.97 10.63
CA MET A 37 -3.95 -5.08 9.33
C MET A 37 -2.55 -5.68 9.50
N ALA A 38 -1.72 -5.28 10.46
CA ALA A 38 -0.36 -5.83 10.61
C ALA A 38 -0.25 -7.36 10.83
N ASP A 39 -1.32 -8.07 11.17
CA ASP A 39 -1.28 -9.46 11.68
C ASP A 39 -1.32 -10.57 10.59
N ALA A 40 -1.63 -10.22 9.34
CA ALA A 40 -1.51 -11.15 8.21
C ALA A 40 -0.31 -10.78 7.34
N ALA A 41 0.62 -11.73 7.16
CA ALA A 41 1.73 -11.57 6.23
C ALA A 41 1.20 -11.23 4.82
N PRO A 42 1.75 -10.21 4.14
CA PRO A 42 1.33 -9.88 2.78
C PRO A 42 1.58 -11.08 1.87
N SER A 43 0.64 -11.35 0.96
CA SER A 43 0.76 -12.47 0.02
C SER A 43 1.73 -12.16 -1.12
N LEU A 44 1.92 -10.87 -1.42
CA LEU A 44 2.94 -10.35 -2.32
C LEU A 44 3.43 -8.99 -1.80
N GLU A 45 4.74 -8.83 -1.73
CA GLU A 45 5.44 -7.63 -1.29
C GLU A 45 6.49 -7.23 -2.33
N ILE A 46 6.55 -5.92 -2.62
CA ILE A 46 7.60 -5.33 -3.47
C ILE A 46 8.18 -4.13 -2.74
N ARG A 47 9.49 -4.14 -2.51
CA ARG A 47 10.21 -3.08 -1.80
C ARG A 47 11.35 -2.54 -2.63
N TRP A 48 11.41 -1.23 -2.79
CA TRP A 48 12.52 -0.55 -3.46
C TRP A 48 13.46 -0.02 -2.39
N HIS A 49 14.66 -0.56 -2.31
CA HIS A 49 15.61 -0.19 -1.26
C HIS A 49 17.08 -0.31 -1.69
N GLY A 50 17.91 0.65 -1.30
CA GLY A 50 19.35 0.67 -1.50
C GLY A 50 19.75 0.69 -2.98
N GLY A 51 18.90 1.25 -3.86
CA GLY A 51 19.07 1.13 -5.31
C GLY A 51 18.66 -0.24 -5.88
N GLY A 52 18.30 -1.18 -5.01
CA GLY A 52 17.79 -2.50 -5.36
C GLY A 52 16.26 -2.59 -5.34
N ILE A 53 15.78 -3.82 -5.50
CA ILE A 53 14.37 -4.18 -5.31
C ILE A 53 14.31 -5.55 -4.63
N VAL A 54 13.34 -5.74 -3.76
CA VAL A 54 12.99 -7.04 -3.16
C VAL A 54 11.60 -7.39 -3.64
N LEU A 55 11.46 -8.58 -4.20
CA LEU A 55 10.18 -9.22 -4.51
C LEU A 55 10.00 -10.34 -3.50
N GLN A 56 8.86 -10.44 -2.82
CA GLN A 56 8.64 -11.49 -1.84
C GLN A 56 7.18 -11.95 -1.86
N GLY A 57 6.95 -13.22 -1.61
CA GLY A 57 5.62 -13.83 -1.51
C GLY A 57 5.41 -14.83 -2.62
N ALA A 58 4.17 -14.96 -3.07
CA ALA A 58 3.79 -15.98 -4.04
C ALA A 58 2.97 -15.44 -5.20
N VAL A 59 3.13 -16.06 -6.37
CA VAL A 59 2.34 -15.82 -7.58
C VAL A 59 1.75 -17.13 -8.09
N GLN A 60 0.66 -17.04 -8.87
CA GLN A 60 -0.07 -18.23 -9.33
C GLN A 60 0.68 -19.05 -10.38
N ASP A 61 1.50 -18.38 -11.20
CA ASP A 61 2.06 -18.97 -12.41
C ASP A 61 3.43 -18.40 -12.76
N VAL A 62 4.15 -19.17 -13.59
CA VAL A 62 5.48 -18.85 -14.10
C VAL A 62 5.48 -17.57 -14.93
N ALA A 63 4.41 -17.32 -15.70
CA ALA A 63 4.34 -16.15 -16.57
C ALA A 63 4.36 -14.84 -15.78
N THR A 64 3.61 -14.79 -14.68
CA THR A 64 3.61 -13.66 -13.75
C THR A 64 4.98 -13.54 -13.08
N GLN A 65 5.55 -14.64 -12.58
CA GLN A 65 6.88 -14.63 -11.96
C GLN A 65 7.94 -14.05 -12.91
N HIS A 66 8.00 -14.53 -14.15
CA HIS A 66 8.94 -14.07 -15.17
C HIS A 66 8.74 -12.59 -15.49
N ALA A 67 7.51 -12.12 -15.68
CA ALA A 67 7.26 -10.71 -15.97
C ALA A 67 7.78 -9.78 -14.85
N LEU A 68 7.64 -10.20 -13.59
CA LEU A 68 8.17 -9.43 -12.46
C LEU A 68 9.70 -9.51 -12.37
N ALA A 69 10.27 -10.68 -12.60
CA ALA A 69 11.72 -10.87 -12.63
C ALA A 69 12.38 -10.04 -13.75
N GLU A 70 11.80 -10.02 -14.95
CA GLU A 70 12.25 -9.18 -16.07
C GLU A 70 12.19 -7.69 -15.73
N GLY A 71 11.08 -7.23 -15.14
CA GLY A 71 10.93 -5.84 -14.72
C GLY A 71 11.98 -5.44 -13.67
N ALA A 72 12.25 -6.31 -12.71
CA ALA A 72 13.26 -6.09 -11.69
C ALA A 72 14.68 -6.12 -12.26
N ALA A 73 15.02 -7.09 -13.11
CA ALA A 73 16.30 -7.16 -13.79
C ALA A 73 16.57 -5.92 -14.66
N ALA A 74 15.57 -5.47 -15.41
CA ALA A 74 15.66 -4.26 -16.23
C ALA A 74 15.93 -3.01 -15.37
N ARG A 75 15.44 -2.97 -14.13
CA ARG A 75 15.76 -1.91 -13.17
C ARG A 75 17.19 -2.02 -12.64
N LEU A 76 17.64 -3.23 -12.30
CA LEU A 76 18.93 -3.49 -11.66
C LEU A 76 20.10 -3.45 -12.65
N GLY A 77 19.83 -3.33 -13.95
CA GLY A 77 20.86 -3.27 -14.99
C GLY A 77 21.28 -4.64 -15.54
N GLY A 78 20.52 -5.71 -15.29
CA GLY A 78 20.76 -7.03 -15.87
C GLY A 78 20.23 -8.23 -15.08
N GLU A 79 20.41 -9.42 -15.68
CA GLU A 79 20.17 -10.79 -15.20
C GLU A 79 18.89 -11.06 -14.37
N SER A 80 17.84 -11.55 -15.05
CA SER A 80 16.57 -12.02 -14.46
C SER A 80 16.70 -13.20 -13.51
N ASP A 81 17.68 -14.07 -13.74
CA ASP A 81 17.80 -15.37 -13.07
C ASP A 81 18.14 -15.21 -11.57
N GLN A 82 18.71 -14.07 -11.17
CA GLN A 82 18.98 -13.77 -9.76
C GLN A 82 17.73 -13.28 -9.01
N VAL A 83 16.67 -12.90 -9.74
CA VAL A 83 15.42 -12.36 -9.16
C VAL A 83 14.32 -13.41 -9.07
N THR A 84 14.33 -14.42 -9.94
CA THR A 84 13.32 -15.50 -9.96
C THR A 84 13.28 -16.33 -8.68
N ASP A 85 14.37 -16.38 -7.92
CA ASP A 85 14.48 -17.14 -6.66
C ASP A 85 13.70 -16.51 -5.49
N TRP A 86 13.08 -15.35 -5.66
CA TRP A 86 12.45 -14.62 -4.55
C TRP A 86 10.91 -14.69 -4.51
N LEU A 87 10.30 -15.30 -5.53
CA LEU A 87 8.84 -15.47 -5.62
C LEU A 87 8.49 -16.96 -5.73
N ASP A 88 7.67 -17.46 -4.81
CA ASP A 88 7.14 -18.81 -4.91
C ASP A 88 6.04 -18.90 -5.98
N ILE A 89 5.99 -20.01 -6.72
CA ILE A 89 4.86 -20.32 -7.60
C ILE A 89 3.94 -21.29 -6.86
N THR A 90 2.71 -20.84 -6.57
CA THR A 90 1.67 -21.68 -5.99
C THR A 90 0.32 -21.38 -6.63
N PRO A 91 -0.42 -22.39 -7.12
CA PRO A 91 -1.74 -22.19 -7.70
C PRO A 91 -2.77 -21.54 -6.78
N ALA A 92 -2.53 -21.55 -5.46
CA ALA A 92 -3.38 -20.92 -4.46
C ALA A 92 -3.00 -19.45 -4.16
N ALA A 93 -1.96 -18.90 -4.80
CA ALA A 93 -1.59 -17.51 -4.63
C ALA A 93 -2.69 -16.57 -5.11
N LEU A 94 -2.61 -15.32 -4.68
CA LEU A 94 -3.56 -14.30 -5.13
C LEU A 94 -3.35 -13.97 -6.62
N PRO A 95 -4.44 -13.72 -7.36
CA PRO A 95 -4.32 -13.39 -8.77
C PRO A 95 -3.72 -12.00 -8.99
N VAL A 96 -2.87 -11.94 -10.01
CA VAL A 96 -2.44 -10.72 -10.69
C VAL A 96 -3.16 -10.68 -12.02
N ALA A 97 -4.06 -9.72 -12.21
CA ALA A 97 -4.88 -9.59 -13.41
C ALA A 97 -4.06 -9.14 -14.63
N ASP A 98 -3.06 -8.28 -14.41
CA ASP A 98 -2.14 -7.81 -15.46
C ASP A 98 -0.70 -7.73 -14.92
N ALA A 99 0.08 -8.77 -15.19
CA ALA A 99 1.48 -8.86 -14.80
C ALA A 99 2.36 -7.80 -15.47
N ALA A 100 2.02 -7.37 -16.70
CA ALA A 100 2.78 -6.34 -17.41
C ALA A 100 2.62 -4.97 -16.75
N SER A 101 1.42 -4.64 -16.27
CA SER A 101 1.21 -3.42 -15.47
C SER A 101 2.03 -3.42 -14.17
N LEU A 102 2.14 -4.58 -13.51
CA LEU A 102 2.96 -4.71 -12.31
C LEU A 102 4.47 -4.61 -12.61
N ALA A 103 4.93 -5.19 -13.72
CA ALA A 103 6.31 -5.02 -14.19
C ALA A 103 6.63 -3.55 -14.54
N ARG A 104 5.70 -2.83 -15.15
CA ARG A 104 5.85 -1.38 -15.40
C ARG A 104 5.90 -0.58 -14.10
N LEU A 105 5.17 -1.00 -13.07
CA LEU A 105 5.25 -0.40 -11.74
C LEU A 105 6.63 -0.59 -11.12
N ILE A 106 7.22 -1.80 -11.24
CA ILE A 106 8.59 -2.10 -10.80
C ILE A 106 9.60 -1.10 -11.37
N LEU A 107 9.49 -0.82 -12.67
CA LEU A 107 10.34 0.17 -13.35
C LEU A 107 10.10 1.60 -12.86
N LEU A 108 8.83 1.98 -12.66
CA LEU A 108 8.43 3.31 -12.22
C LEU A 108 8.86 3.63 -10.78
N GLY A 109 8.95 2.60 -9.93
CA GLY A 109 9.12 2.76 -8.50
C GLY A 109 10.37 3.53 -8.07
N GLN A 110 10.31 4.14 -6.89
CA GLN A 110 11.40 4.94 -6.33
C GLN A 110 11.95 4.29 -5.07
N GLU A 111 13.19 4.65 -4.73
CA GLU A 111 13.79 4.29 -3.45
C GLU A 111 12.82 4.59 -2.29
N GLY A 112 12.68 3.64 -1.38
CA GLY A 112 11.78 3.71 -0.23
C GLY A 112 10.33 3.35 -0.53
N TRP A 113 9.91 3.16 -1.79
CA TRP A 113 8.55 2.67 -2.08
C TRP A 113 8.35 1.27 -1.53
N HIS A 114 7.10 0.97 -1.16
CA HIS A 114 6.73 -0.32 -0.61
C HIS A 114 5.29 -0.68 -1.00
N LEU A 115 5.14 -1.73 -1.81
CA LEU A 115 3.87 -2.34 -2.16
C LEU A 115 3.61 -3.55 -1.25
N GLN A 116 2.42 -3.61 -0.66
CA GLN A 116 1.90 -4.80 -0.01
C GLN A 116 0.53 -5.17 -0.56
N ARG A 117 0.38 -6.44 -0.93
CA ARG A 117 -0.87 -7.01 -1.45
C ARG A 117 -1.39 -8.11 -0.50
N ARG A 118 -2.69 -8.03 -0.20
CA ARG A 118 -3.46 -8.94 0.67
C ARG A 118 -4.61 -9.55 -0.14
N PRO A 119 -5.53 -10.37 0.37
CA PRO A 119 -6.58 -10.96 -0.47
C PRO A 119 -7.52 -9.95 -1.15
N THR A 120 -8.06 -8.97 -0.42
CA THR A 120 -9.09 -8.04 -0.93
C THR A 120 -8.62 -6.59 -1.02
N GLU A 121 -7.41 -6.31 -0.55
CA GLU A 121 -6.86 -4.96 -0.49
C GLU A 121 -5.35 -4.97 -0.72
N GLY A 122 -4.77 -3.77 -0.84
CA GLY A 122 -3.35 -3.54 -0.85
C GLY A 122 -3.03 -2.06 -0.85
N TRP A 123 -1.76 -1.74 -0.61
CA TRP A 123 -1.30 -0.36 -0.67
C TRP A 123 0.09 -0.26 -1.25
N LEU A 124 0.34 0.88 -1.90
CA LEU A 124 1.67 1.33 -2.26
C LEU A 124 2.00 2.57 -1.44
N ALA A 125 3.04 2.46 -0.62
CA ALA A 125 3.61 3.59 0.10
C ALA A 125 4.54 4.38 -0.84
N VAL A 126 4.29 5.68 -0.97
CA VAL A 126 4.98 6.62 -1.87
C VAL A 126 5.40 7.89 -1.15
N GLN A 127 6.35 8.66 -1.71
CA GLN A 127 6.78 9.93 -1.10
C GLN A 127 5.75 11.06 -1.24
N SER A 128 4.93 11.05 -2.29
CA SER A 128 3.94 12.09 -2.57
C SER A 128 2.70 11.47 -3.18
N LEU A 129 1.52 11.92 -2.77
CA LEU A 129 0.24 11.41 -3.28
C LEU A 129 -0.27 12.17 -4.51
N THR A 130 0.33 13.31 -4.83
CA THR A 130 -0.23 14.27 -5.80
C THR A 130 0.64 14.49 -7.03
N ASP A 131 1.81 13.85 -7.09
CA ASP A 131 2.67 13.95 -8.27
C ASP A 131 2.19 13.03 -9.42
N GLU A 132 2.64 13.33 -10.63
CA GLU A 132 2.28 12.57 -11.83
C GLU A 132 2.71 11.11 -11.74
N ARG A 133 3.83 10.83 -11.08
CA ARG A 133 4.38 9.48 -10.95
C ARG A 133 3.48 8.62 -10.06
N SER A 134 2.98 9.15 -8.96
CA SER A 134 2.02 8.50 -8.09
C SER A 134 0.67 8.32 -8.77
N ALA A 135 0.21 9.30 -9.55
CA ALA A 135 -0.99 9.13 -10.38
C ALA A 135 -0.83 7.96 -11.37
N GLN A 136 0.33 7.87 -12.04
CA GLN A 136 0.66 6.76 -12.94
C GLN A 136 0.77 5.42 -12.18
N ALA A 137 1.42 5.41 -11.02
CA ALA A 137 1.54 4.23 -10.18
C ALA A 137 0.17 3.71 -9.74
N ASN A 138 -0.75 4.60 -9.35
CA ASN A 138 -2.11 4.22 -9.01
C ASN A 138 -2.83 3.56 -10.19
N ALA A 139 -2.72 4.13 -11.40
CA ALA A 139 -3.32 3.53 -12.59
C ALA A 139 -2.76 2.12 -12.88
N LEU A 140 -1.45 1.94 -12.77
CA LEU A 140 -0.80 0.64 -12.94
C LEU A 140 -1.24 -0.38 -11.87
N LEU A 141 -1.39 0.04 -10.61
CA LEU A 141 -1.88 -0.83 -9.54
C LEU A 141 -3.31 -1.31 -9.79
N GLN A 142 -4.20 -0.41 -10.21
CA GLN A 142 -5.59 -0.75 -10.52
C GLN A 142 -5.67 -1.74 -11.69
N ALA A 143 -4.84 -1.55 -12.72
CA ALA A 143 -4.75 -2.49 -13.84
C ALA A 143 -4.18 -3.85 -13.41
N ALA A 144 -3.08 -3.84 -12.63
CA ALA A 144 -2.39 -5.04 -12.20
C ALA A 144 -3.24 -5.98 -11.36
N PHE A 145 -4.07 -5.46 -10.46
CA PHE A 145 -4.86 -6.27 -9.52
C PHE A 145 -6.36 -6.34 -9.86
N GLY A 146 -6.83 -5.47 -10.76
CA GLY A 146 -8.22 -5.43 -11.20
C GLY A 146 -9.19 -4.82 -10.17
N PRO A 147 -10.46 -4.64 -10.56
CA PRO A 147 -11.46 -3.89 -9.79
C PRO A 147 -11.94 -4.61 -8.52
N GLY A 148 -11.67 -5.91 -8.37
CA GLY A 148 -12.02 -6.70 -7.18
C GLY A 148 -11.10 -6.46 -5.98
N VAL A 149 -10.10 -5.60 -6.14
CA VAL A 149 -9.06 -5.35 -5.16
C VAL A 149 -9.00 -3.86 -4.83
N ALA A 150 -9.19 -3.52 -3.56
CA ALA A 150 -9.04 -2.16 -3.10
C ALA A 150 -7.55 -1.77 -2.99
N MET A 151 -7.00 -1.20 -4.05
CA MET A 151 -5.65 -0.63 -4.04
C MET A 151 -5.67 0.86 -3.67
N ARG A 152 -4.77 1.27 -2.78
CA ARG A 152 -4.61 2.67 -2.37
C ARG A 152 -3.15 3.10 -2.35
N LEU A 153 -2.92 4.38 -2.61
CA LEU A 153 -1.66 5.01 -2.28
C LEU A 153 -1.68 5.49 -0.82
N VAL A 154 -0.57 5.31 -0.13
CA VAL A 154 -0.35 5.85 1.22
C VAL A 154 0.96 6.63 1.24
N LEU A 155 1.06 7.62 2.12
CA LEU A 155 2.32 8.33 2.29
C LEU A 155 3.32 7.43 3.03
N LEU A 156 4.59 7.47 2.63
CA LEU A 156 5.66 6.87 3.42
C LEU A 156 5.73 7.52 4.81
N PRO A 157 6.00 6.72 5.86
CA PRO A 157 6.16 7.21 7.23
C PRO A 157 7.41 8.07 7.43
#